data_AF-A0A933K7N9-F1
#
_entry.id   AF-A0A933K7N9-F1
#
_cell.length_a   1.000
_cell.length_b   1.000
_cell.length_c   1.000
_cell.angle_alpha   90.00
_cell.angle_beta   90.00
_cell.angle_gamma   90.00
#
_symmetry.space_group_name_H-M   'P 1'
#
loop_
_entity.id
_entity.type
_entity.pdbx_description
1 polymer ?
#
loop_
_entity_poly.entity_id
_entity_poly.type
_entity_poly.pdbx_seq_one_letter_code
_entity_poly.pdbx_strand_id
1 'polypeptide(L)'
;SGRLGQTFEARVTGVASYGLFVTLSRCLVEGMVPLRHLPADRWRMSDDGVALVGTLTRTAHRVGDAVEVRSVSADVLSRQITFEICGR
;
A
#
# COMPACT_ATOMS: atom_id res chain seq x y z
N SER A 1 10.42 -19.98 -6.82
CA SER A 1 9.21 -20.07 -5.97
C SER A 1 8.60 -18.68 -5.84
N GLY A 2 7.55 -18.37 -6.62
CA GLY A 2 6.90 -17.05 -6.59
C GLY A 2 6.02 -16.92 -5.34
N ARG A 3 6.10 -15.77 -4.65
CA ARG A 3 5.27 -15.51 -3.45
C ARG A 3 3.95 -14.80 -3.78
N LEU A 4 3.55 -14.77 -5.05
CA LEU A 4 2.32 -14.12 -5.50
C LEU A 4 1.10 -14.67 -4.74
N GLY A 5 0.18 -13.79 -4.37
CA GLY A 5 -1.03 -14.11 -3.60
C GLY A 5 -0.80 -14.30 -2.10
N GLN A 6 0.43 -14.24 -1.60
CA GLN A 6 0.70 -14.28 -0.16
C GLN A 6 0.46 -12.93 0.49
N THR A 7 0.01 -13.00 1.74
CA THR A 7 -0.25 -11.86 2.62
C THR A 7 0.94 -11.61 3.55
N PHE A 8 1.24 -10.34 3.78
CA PHE A 8 2.36 -9.89 4.58
C PHE A 8 1.97 -8.70 5.45
N GLU A 9 2.54 -8.65 6.66
CA GLU A 9 2.58 -7.41 7.44
C GLU A 9 3.56 -6.44 6.81
N ALA A 10 3.14 -5.20 6.66
CA ALA A 10 3.94 -4.13 6.12
C ALA A 10 3.68 -2.81 6.85
N ARG A 11 4.55 -1.84 6.60
CA ARG A 11 4.40 -0.48 7.09
C ARG A 11 4.32 0.48 5.92
N VAL A 12 3.39 1.43 5.98
CA VAL A 12 3.33 2.52 5.00
C VAL A 12 4.55 3.42 5.20
N THR A 13 5.37 3.56 4.17
CA THR A 13 6.59 4.39 4.20
C THR A 13 6.44 5.66 3.37
N GLY A 14 5.45 5.72 2.49
CA GLY A 14 5.16 6.90 1.69
C GLY A 14 3.74 6.89 1.14
N VAL A 15 3.26 8.07 0.79
CA VAL A 15 1.95 8.27 0.15
C VAL A 15 2.11 9.11 -1.11
N ALA A 16 1.32 8.81 -2.12
CA ALA A 16 1.27 9.55 -3.37
C ALA A 16 -0.18 9.64 -3.85
N SER A 17 -0.51 10.59 -4.72
CA SER A 17 -1.87 10.71 -5.29
C SER A 17 -2.34 9.44 -6.04
N TYR A 18 -1.40 8.62 -6.48
CA TYR A 18 -1.65 7.37 -7.20
C TYR A 18 -1.51 6.09 -6.35
N GLY A 19 -1.20 6.19 -5.05
CA GLY A 19 -1.08 5.00 -4.21
C GLY A 19 -0.26 5.17 -2.93
N LEU A 20 0.11 4.03 -2.33
CA LEU A 20 0.92 3.94 -1.12
C LEU A 20 2.23 3.20 -1.43
N PHE A 21 3.29 3.60 -0.75
CA PHE A 21 4.52 2.83 -0.66
C PHE A 21 4.54 2.08 0.67
N VAL A 22 4.90 0.81 0.62
CA VAL A 22 4.95 -0.07 1.79
C VAL A 22 6.25 -0.84 1.85
N THR A 23 6.76 -1.07 3.06
CA THR A 23 7.90 -1.95 3.31
C THR A 23 7.44 -3.11 4.17
N LEU A 24 7.78 -4.35 3.79
CA LEU A 24 7.39 -5.53 4.56
C LEU A 24 8.07 -5.51 5.94
N SER A 25 7.35 -5.88 7.00
CA SER A 25 7.89 -5.78 8.36
C SER A 25 9.01 -6.80 8.64
N ARG A 26 8.98 -7.96 7.97
CA ARG A 26 9.96 -9.05 8.18
C ARG A 26 11.14 -9.01 7.22
N CYS A 27 11.08 -8.18 6.18
CA CYS A 27 12.11 -8.10 5.15
C CYS A 27 12.14 -6.67 4.62
N LEU A 28 13.32 -6.10 4.35
CA LEU A 28 13.47 -4.72 3.81
C LEU A 28 13.03 -4.59 2.33
N VAL A 29 12.04 -5.37 1.91
CA VAL A 29 11.47 -5.33 0.57
C VAL A 29 10.41 -4.25 0.53
N GLU A 30 10.56 -3.33 -0.42
CA GLU A 30 9.60 -2.27 -0.70
C GLU A 30 8.67 -2.67 -1.84
N GLY A 31 7.47 -2.11 -1.83
CA GLY A 31 6.57 -2.18 -2.98
C GLY A 31 5.49 -1.12 -2.94
N MET A 32 4.63 -1.15 -3.94
CA MET A 32 3.60 -0.15 -4.16
C MET A 32 2.22 -0.77 -4.08
N VAL A 33 1.30 -0.12 -3.36
CA VAL A 33 -0.14 -0.36 -3.46
C VAL A 33 -0.74 0.73 -4.35
N PRO A 34 -1.15 0.41 -5.59
CA PRO A 34 -1.81 1.37 -6.47
C PRO A 34 -3.17 1.77 -5.91
N LEU A 35 -3.62 2.99 -6.19
CA LEU A 35 -4.90 3.51 -5.71
C LEU A 35 -6.09 2.60 -6.04
N ARG A 36 -6.08 1.96 -7.21
CA ARG A 36 -7.12 1.00 -7.64
C ARG A 36 -7.21 -0.28 -6.78
N HIS A 37 -6.16 -0.58 -6.01
CA HIS A 37 -6.09 -1.71 -5.08
C HIS A 37 -6.33 -1.29 -3.62
N LEU A 38 -6.70 -0.02 -3.39
CA LEU A 38 -7.30 0.40 -2.12
C LEU A 38 -8.80 0.10 -2.12
N PRO A 39 -9.43 0.00 -0.94
CA PRO A 39 -10.88 -0.07 -0.83
C PRO A 39 -11.56 1.04 -1.64
N ALA A 40 -12.75 0.72 -2.17
CA ALA A 40 -13.53 1.66 -2.98
C ALA A 40 -13.90 2.90 -2.16
N ASP A 41 -13.23 4.01 -2.46
CA ASP A 41 -13.45 5.32 -1.86
C ASP A 41 -12.95 6.39 -2.83
N ARG A 42 -13.31 7.65 -2.58
CA ARG A 42 -12.64 8.81 -3.15
C ARG A 42 -11.51 9.23 -2.21
N TRP A 43 -10.32 8.76 -2.53
CA TRP A 43 -9.09 9.07 -1.82
C TRP A 43 -8.55 10.46 -2.17
N ARG A 44 -8.08 11.19 -1.16
CA ARG A 44 -7.38 12.47 -1.31
C ARG A 44 -6.16 12.49 -0.41
N MET A 45 -5.11 13.17 -0.85
CA MET A 45 -3.96 13.43 0.00
C MET A 45 -4.33 14.45 1.08
N SER A 46 -3.84 14.24 2.31
CA SER A 46 -3.95 15.23 3.39
C SER A 46 -3.07 16.45 3.11
N ASP A 47 -3.38 17.58 3.75
CA ASP A 47 -2.68 18.86 3.52
C ASP A 47 -1.20 18.82 3.92
N ASP A 48 -0.85 17.99 4.91
CA ASP A 48 0.52 17.74 5.36
C ASP A 48 1.29 16.74 4.47
N GLY A 49 0.61 16.11 3.49
CA GLY A 49 1.22 15.19 2.54
C GLY A 49 1.62 13.83 3.12
N VAL A 50 1.17 13.47 4.33
CA VAL A 50 1.57 12.21 4.99
C VAL A 50 0.48 11.15 5.01
N ALA A 51 -0.71 11.42 4.44
CA ALA A 51 -1.82 10.49 4.40
C ALA A 51 -2.58 10.49 3.08
N LEU A 52 -3.14 9.33 2.71
CA LEU A 52 -4.30 9.23 1.83
C LEU A 52 -5.56 9.01 2.67
N VAL A 53 -6.54 9.90 2.52
CA VAL A 53 -7.78 9.92 3.28
C VAL A 53 -8.96 9.67 2.35
N GLY A 54 -9.74 8.64 2.65
CA GLY A 54 -11.00 8.33 1.99
C GLY A 54 -12.08 9.31 2.41
N THR A 55 -12.71 9.98 1.46
CA THR A 55 -13.73 11.01 1.75
C THR A 55 -15.09 10.43 2.10
N LEU A 56 -15.38 9.19 1.69
CA LEU A 56 -16.62 8.49 1.99
C LEU A 56 -16.53 7.73 3.32
N THR A 57 -15.46 6.96 3.52
CA THR A 57 -15.29 6.11 4.71
C THR A 57 -14.61 6.84 5.88
N ARG A 58 -13.93 7.96 5.61
CA ARG A 58 -13.00 8.65 6.54
C ARG A 58 -11.81 7.78 6.97
N THR A 59 -11.57 6.66 6.30
CA THR A 59 -10.37 5.85 6.48
C THR A 59 -9.15 6.65 6.05
N ALA A 60 -8.04 6.52 6.76
CA ALA A 60 -6.79 7.17 6.41
C ALA A 60 -5.66 6.16 6.47
N HIS A 61 -4.86 6.11 5.41
CA HIS A 61 -3.58 5.39 5.37
C HIS A 61 -2.47 6.42 5.48
N ARG A 62 -1.74 6.41 6.60
CA ARG A 62 -0.68 7.37 6.94
C ARG A 62 0.68 6.74 6.88
N VAL A 63 1.70 7.54 6.59
CA VAL A 63 3.10 7.14 6.80
C VAL A 63 3.29 6.70 8.25
N GLY A 64 3.83 5.50 8.43
CA GLY A 64 4.04 4.86 9.73
C GLY A 64 2.94 3.87 10.13
N ASP A 65 1.80 3.82 9.44
CA ASP A 65 0.73 2.87 9.73
C ASP A 65 1.18 1.43 9.43
N ALA A 66 0.83 0.51 10.32
CA ALA A 66 0.94 -0.92 10.06
C ALA A 66 -0.27 -1.37 9.23
N VAL A 67 0.00 -2.09 8.15
CA VAL A 67 -1.01 -2.58 7.21
C VAL A 67 -0.74 -4.04 6.87
N GLU A 68 -1.78 -4.72 6.43
CA GLU A 68 -1.67 -6.05 5.85
C GLU A 68 -1.82 -5.92 4.33
N VAL A 69 -0.89 -6.51 3.58
CA VAL A 69 -0.85 -6.42 2.12
C VAL A 69 -0.72 -7.78 1.47
N ARG A 70 -1.38 -7.96 0.32
CA ARG A 70 -1.24 -9.17 -0.49
C ARG A 70 -0.47 -8.87 -1.77
N SER A 71 0.49 -9.71 -2.11
CA SER A 71 1.27 -9.55 -3.35
C SER A 71 0.42 -9.91 -4.57
N VAL A 72 0.38 -9.00 -5.55
CA VAL A 72 -0.43 -9.14 -6.77
C VAL A 72 0.46 -9.51 -7.95
N SER A 73 1.59 -8.82 -8.11
CA SER A 73 2.56 -9.08 -9.16
C SER A 73 3.96 -8.70 -8.70
N ALA A 74 4.97 -9.30 -9.33
CA ALA A 74 6.36 -8.95 -9.13
C ALA A 74 7.00 -8.73 -10.50
N ASP A 75 7.50 -7.52 -10.73
CA ASP A 75 8.23 -7.17 -11.94
C ASP A 75 9.72 -7.24 -11.62
N VAL A 76 10.40 -8.22 -12.20
CA VAL A 76 11.81 -8.51 -11.93
C VAL A 76 12.73 -7.46 -12.57
N LEU A 77 12.32 -6.88 -13.70
CA LEU A 77 13.13 -5.90 -14.44
C LEU A 77 13.19 -4.57 -13.70
N SER A 78 12.04 -4.09 -13.23
CA SER A 78 11.91 -2.86 -12.44
C SER A 78 12.15 -3.06 -10.95
N ARG A 79 12.34 -4.31 -10.50
CA ARG A 79 12.50 -4.72 -9.09
C ARG A 79 11.38 -4.20 -8.19
N GLN A 80 10.17 -4.11 -8.72
CA GLN A 80 8.99 -3.64 -7.98
C GLN A 80 8.00 -4.77 -7.74
N ILE A 81 7.42 -4.77 -6.55
CA ILE A 81 6.30 -5.64 -6.20
C ILE A 81 5.05 -4.76 -6.09
N THR A 82 4.01 -5.16 -6.81
CA THR A 82 2.68 -4.56 -6.66
C THR A 82 1.91 -5.32 -5.59
N PHE A 83 1.34 -4.57 -4.67
CA PHE A 83 0.54 -5.08 -3.57
C PHE A 83 -0.89 -4.55 -3.65
N GLU A 84 -1.78 -5.17 -2.89
CA GLU A 84 -3.10 -4.66 -2.55
C GLU A 84 -3.31 -4.66 -1.04
N ILE A 85 -4.13 -3.73 -0.55
CA ILE A 85 -4.49 -3.68 0.88
C ILE A 85 -5.48 -4.81 1.18
N CYS A 86 -5.16 -5.62 2.19
CA CYS A 86 -6.13 -6.53 2.78
C CYS A 86 -7.02 -5.70 3.72
N GLY A 87 -8.31 -5.60 3.39
CA GLY A 87 -9.26 -4.82 4.18
C GLY A 87 -9.50 -5.37 5.59
N ARG A 88 -9.90 -4.48 6.49
CA ARG A 88 -10.78 -4.80 7.62
C ARG A 88 -12.18 -4.29 7.31
#